data_AF-A0A831ULG5-F1
#
_entry.id   AF-A0A831ULG5-F1
#
_cell.length_a   1.000
_cell.length_b   1.000
_cell.length_c   1.000
_cell.angle_alpha   90.00
_cell.angle_beta   90.00
_cell.angle_gamma   90.00
#
_symmetry.space_group_name_H-M   'P 1'
#
loop_
_entity.id
_entity.type
_entity.pdbx_description
1 polymer ?
#
loop_
_entity_poly.entity_id
_entity_poly.type
_entity_poly.pdbx_seq_one_letter_code
_entity_poly.pdbx_strand_id
1 'polypeptide(L)'
;MICAAPFPDRVLHHAAMNFCHASFETYQVYDSYACRVGKGAHKAVECARAFAGRHRHYLKLDIRRYFDSIDHEILKQQMWRRFKDRRLLEILDAIIGSYETAPGKGLPIGNLGTEIKGTPYLIMAIRVFLPCNKAT
;
A
#
# COMPACT_ATOMS: atom_id res chain seq x y z
N MET A 1 15.24 4.42 -9.14
CA MET A 1 15.33 3.39 -10.20
C MET A 1 13.91 2.88 -10.43
N ILE A 2 13.40 2.86 -11.67
CA ILE A 2 12.06 2.35 -11.95
C ILE A 2 12.23 0.86 -12.25
N CYS A 3 11.77 0.00 -11.35
CA CYS A 3 11.80 -1.44 -11.52
C CYS A 3 10.43 -1.89 -12.05
N ALA A 4 10.35 -2.15 -13.36
CA ALA A 4 9.16 -2.73 -13.95
C ALA A 4 9.26 -4.25 -13.87
N ALA A 5 8.34 -4.88 -13.13
CA ALA A 5 8.24 -6.34 -13.14
C ALA A 5 7.90 -6.83 -14.57
N PRO A 6 8.43 -7.99 -15.00
CA PRO A 6 8.03 -8.66 -16.24
C PRO A 6 6.50 -8.76 -16.37
N PHE A 7 5.99 -8.80 -17.61
CA PHE A 7 4.53 -8.84 -17.85
C PHE A 7 3.81 -9.99 -17.11
N PRO A 8 4.33 -11.23 -17.06
CA PRO A 8 3.71 -12.32 -16.29
C PRO A 8 3.55 -12.00 -14.80
N ASP A 9 4.57 -11.39 -14.20
CA ASP A 9 4.56 -11.02 -12.78
C ASP A 9 3.51 -9.93 -12.52
N ARG A 10 3.31 -9.01 -13.47
CA ARG A 10 2.23 -8.01 -13.38
C ARG A 10 0.84 -8.66 -13.40
N VAL A 11 0.64 -9.72 -14.18
CA VAL A 11 -0.62 -10.50 -14.19
C VAL A 11 -0.81 -11.20 -12.85
N LEU A 12 0.23 -11.82 -12.31
CA LEU A 12 0.21 -12.46 -10.99
C LEU A 12 -0.13 -11.45 -9.89
N HIS A 13 0.54 -10.30 -9.87
CA HIS A 13 0.29 -9.23 -8.90
C HIS A 13 -1.16 -8.72 -9.00
N HIS A 14 -1.69 -8.58 -10.20
CA HIS A 14 -3.08 -8.16 -10.42
C HIS A 14 -4.07 -9.21 -9.91
N ALA A 15 -3.84 -10.49 -10.19
CA ALA A 15 -4.68 -11.59 -9.70
C ALA A 15 -4.66 -11.68 -8.17
N ALA A 16 -3.48 -11.61 -7.55
CA ALA A 16 -3.34 -11.59 -6.09
C ALA A 16 -4.07 -10.40 -5.47
N MET A 17 -4.00 -9.22 -6.12
CA MET A 17 -4.70 -8.03 -5.66
C MET A 17 -6.21 -8.19 -5.70
N ASN A 18 -6.77 -8.79 -6.75
CA ASN A 18 -8.22 -9.01 -6.85
C ASN A 18 -8.76 -9.84 -5.67
N PHE A 19 -7.98 -10.81 -5.18
CA PHE A 19 -8.35 -11.56 -3.97
C PHE A 19 -8.18 -10.74 -2.69
N CYS A 20 -7.09 -9.98 -2.58
CA CYS A 20 -6.76 -9.23 -1.36
C CYS A 20 -7.56 -7.92 -1.20
N HIS A 21 -8.10 -7.37 -2.28
CA HIS A 21 -8.69 -6.03 -2.32
C HIS A 21 -9.84 -5.83 -1.32
N ALA A 22 -10.79 -6.77 -1.26
CA ALA A 22 -11.90 -6.69 -0.31
C ALA A 22 -11.41 -6.68 1.14
N SER A 23 -10.39 -7.50 1.43
CA SER A 23 -9.77 -7.57 2.74
C SER A 23 -9.06 -6.25 3.12
N PHE A 24 -8.36 -5.62 2.18
CA PHE A 24 -7.69 -4.35 2.42
C PHE A 24 -8.64 -3.17 2.60
N GLU A 25 -9.72 -3.08 1.81
CA GLU A 25 -10.71 -1.99 1.93
C GLU A 25 -11.33 -1.91 3.34
N THR A 26 -11.56 -3.05 4.00
CA THR A 26 -12.10 -3.08 5.37
C THR A 26 -11.12 -2.58 6.44
N TYR A 27 -9.81 -2.58 6.17
CA TYR A 27 -8.78 -2.16 7.12
C TYR A 27 -8.32 -0.72 6.90
N GLN A 28 -8.58 -0.15 5.73
CA GLN A 28 -8.12 1.20 5.42
C GLN A 28 -8.85 2.26 6.24
N VAL A 29 -8.07 3.20 6.78
CA VAL A 29 -8.61 4.39 7.45
C VAL A 29 -9.56 5.13 6.51
N TYR A 30 -10.66 5.65 7.07
CA TYR A 30 -11.69 6.33 6.30
C TYR A 30 -11.12 7.52 5.51
N ASP A 31 -10.27 8.34 6.11
CA ASP A 31 -9.65 9.50 5.46
C ASP A 31 -8.46 9.14 4.54
N SER A 32 -8.25 7.86 4.24
CA SER A 32 -7.35 7.45 3.15
C SER A 32 -8.07 7.57 1.81
N TYR A 33 -7.56 8.45 0.94
CA TYR A 33 -8.11 8.74 -0.38
C TYR A 33 -7.30 8.15 -1.55
N ALA A 34 -6.13 7.56 -1.27
CA ALA A 34 -5.23 7.07 -2.30
C ALA A 34 -5.65 5.69 -2.82
N CYS A 35 -5.76 5.55 -4.15
CA CYS A 35 -6.03 4.27 -4.85
C CYS A 35 -7.22 3.49 -4.27
N ARG A 36 -8.39 4.12 -4.16
CA ARG A 36 -9.62 3.44 -3.75
C ARG A 36 -10.75 3.72 -4.71
N VAL A 37 -11.63 2.76 -4.87
CA VAL A 37 -12.82 2.92 -5.70
C VAL A 37 -13.72 3.98 -5.08
N GLY A 38 -14.09 4.99 -5.88
CA GLY A 38 -14.93 6.09 -5.40
C GLY A 38 -14.22 7.07 -4.47
N LYS A 39 -12.89 6.97 -4.27
CA LYS A 39 -12.07 8.04 -3.69
C LYS A 39 -11.00 8.49 -4.69
N GLY A 40 -10.33 9.60 -4.40
CA GLY A 40 -9.31 10.14 -5.27
C GLY A 40 -8.90 11.55 -4.87
N ALA A 41 -8.02 12.15 -5.67
CA ALA A 41 -7.46 13.46 -5.40
C ALA A 41 -8.53 14.55 -5.19
N HIS A 42 -9.58 14.56 -6.02
CA HIS A 42 -10.67 15.53 -5.90
C HIS A 42 -11.39 15.43 -4.54
N LYS A 43 -11.80 14.23 -4.13
CA LYS A 43 -12.44 14.02 -2.82
C LYS A 43 -11.50 14.31 -1.65
N ALA A 44 -10.20 14.05 -1.81
CA ALA A 44 -9.20 14.40 -0.81
C ALA A 44 -9.10 15.93 -0.62
N VAL A 45 -9.11 16.68 -1.71
CA VAL A 45 -9.08 18.16 -1.70
C VAL A 45 -10.36 18.73 -1.10
N GLU A 46 -11.53 18.19 -1.46
CA GLU A 46 -12.81 18.61 -0.87
C GLU A 46 -12.83 18.42 0.65
N CYS A 47 -12.37 17.25 1.12
CA CYS A 47 -12.26 16.98 2.56
C CYS A 47 -11.24 17.91 3.25
N ALA A 48 -10.07 18.11 2.64
CA ALA A 48 -9.05 19.02 3.16
C ALA A 48 -9.56 20.46 3.27
N ARG A 49 -10.35 20.93 2.30
CA ARG A 49 -11.01 22.25 2.34
C ARG A 49 -12.00 22.35 3.50
N ALA A 50 -12.81 21.31 3.72
CA ALA A 50 -13.75 21.28 4.85
C ALA A 50 -13.03 21.35 6.21
N PHE A 51 -11.90 20.64 6.37
CA PHE A 51 -11.09 20.72 7.59
C PHE A 51 -10.38 22.07 7.74
N ALA A 52 -9.87 22.65 6.66
CA ALA A 52 -9.24 23.97 6.69
C ALA A 52 -10.22 25.09 7.09
N GLY A 53 -11.51 24.94 6.79
CA GLY A 53 -12.55 25.85 7.26
C GLY A 53 -12.89 25.71 8.75
N ARG A 54 -12.55 24.56 9.37
CA ARG A 54 -12.85 24.24 10.78
C ARG A 54 -11.66 24.39 11.72
N HIS A 55 -10.44 24.26 11.19
CA HIS A 55 -9.21 24.28 11.97
C HIS A 55 -8.23 25.30 11.38
N ARG A 56 -7.66 26.14 12.27
CA ARG A 56 -6.73 27.21 11.89
C ARG A 56 -5.32 26.70 11.55
N HIS A 57 -4.95 25.53 12.05
CA HIS A 57 -3.60 24.95 11.89
C HIS A 57 -3.69 23.54 11.32
N TYR A 58 -2.68 23.16 10.53
CA TYR A 58 -2.56 21.83 9.94
C TYR A 58 -1.11 21.34 10.02
N LEU A 59 -0.95 20.02 10.11
CA LEU A 59 0.35 19.36 10.12
C LEU A 59 0.58 18.69 8.76
N LYS A 60 1.61 19.15 8.04
CA LYS A 60 2.06 18.51 6.80
C LYS A 60 3.14 17.48 7.14
N LEU A 61 2.85 16.20 6.87
CA LEU A 61 3.80 15.10 7.02
C LEU A 61 4.09 14.48 5.66
N ASP A 62 5.36 14.17 5.42
CA ASP A 62 5.80 13.41 4.25
C ASP A 62 6.93 12.45 4.66
N ILE A 63 6.86 11.21 4.17
CA ILE A 63 7.85 10.18 4.50
C ILE A 63 8.83 10.07 3.34
N ARG A 64 10.08 10.46 3.58
CA ARG A 64 11.15 10.36 2.60
C ARG A 64 11.37 8.90 2.22
N ARG A 65 11.32 8.60 0.91
CA ARG A 65 11.58 7.26 0.36
C ARG A 65 10.77 6.16 1.06
N TYR A 66 9.47 6.42 1.25
CA TYR A 66 8.56 5.50 1.93
C TYR A 66 8.76 4.03 1.52
N PHE A 67 8.74 3.73 0.22
CA PHE A 67 8.85 2.35 -0.26
C PHE A 67 10.20 1.70 0.05
N ASP A 68 11.30 2.46 -0.04
CA ASP A 68 12.65 1.97 0.29
C ASP A 68 12.82 1.70 1.79
N SER A 69 11.98 2.31 2.63
CA SER A 69 12.06 2.22 4.09
C SER A 69 11.23 1.09 4.70
N ILE A 70 10.40 0.40 3.91
CA ILE A 70 9.50 -0.65 4.39
C ILE A 70 10.29 -1.88 4.80
N ASP A 71 10.11 -2.32 6.04
CA ASP A 71 10.70 -3.55 6.58
C ASP A 71 9.89 -4.78 6.16
N HIS A 72 10.59 -5.75 5.56
CA HIS A 72 9.97 -6.96 5.03
C HIS A 72 9.37 -7.83 6.13
N GLU A 73 10.02 -7.97 7.28
CA GLU A 73 9.55 -8.84 8.35
C GLU A 73 8.30 -8.27 9.01
N ILE A 74 8.30 -6.96 9.27
CA ILE A 74 7.09 -6.27 9.76
C ILE A 74 5.96 -6.46 8.76
N LEU A 75 6.23 -6.24 7.47
CA LEU A 75 5.23 -6.38 6.42
C LEU A 75 4.66 -7.80 6.33
N LYS A 76 5.51 -8.83 6.29
CA LYS A 76 5.08 -10.24 6.23
C LYS A 76 4.25 -10.62 7.44
N GLN A 77 4.67 -10.22 8.65
CA GLN A 77 3.90 -10.46 9.87
C GLN A 77 2.49 -9.84 9.80
N GLN A 78 2.37 -8.64 9.24
CA GLN A 78 1.07 -8.01 9.01
C GLN A 78 0.20 -8.81 8.02
N MET A 79 0.80 -9.34 6.94
CA MET A 79 0.10 -10.18 5.98
C MET A 79 -0.35 -11.52 6.59
N TRP A 80 0.50 -12.20 7.35
CA TRP A 80 0.19 -13.48 8.02
C TRP A 80 -0.91 -13.34 9.09
N ARG A 81 -1.00 -12.17 9.74
CA ARG A 81 -2.11 -11.88 10.66
C ARG A 81 -3.43 -11.81 9.91
N ARG A 82 -3.42 -11.27 8.69
CA ARG A 82 -4.64 -10.96 7.93
C ARG A 82 -5.14 -12.09 7.07
N PHE A 83 -4.25 -12.75 6.33
CA PHE A 83 -4.58 -13.84 5.42
C PHE A 83 -4.21 -15.17 6.06
N LYS A 84 -5.05 -16.19 5.85
CA LYS A 84 -4.83 -17.56 6.35
C LYS A 84 -4.60 -18.59 5.24
N ASP A 85 -4.80 -18.17 3.99
CA ASP A 85 -4.49 -19.01 2.83
C ASP A 85 -2.97 -19.13 2.67
N ARG A 86 -2.45 -20.35 2.82
CA ARG A 86 -1.02 -20.64 2.77
C ARG A 86 -0.42 -20.32 1.39
N ARG A 87 -1.12 -20.65 0.30
CA ARG A 87 -0.63 -20.43 -1.07
C ARG A 87 -0.53 -18.94 -1.37
N LEU A 88 -1.52 -18.17 -0.91
CA LEU A 88 -1.48 -16.71 -1.02
C LEU A 88 -0.29 -16.13 -0.26
N LEU A 89 -0.05 -16.58 0.98
CA LEU A 89 1.07 -16.09 1.78
C LEU A 89 2.42 -16.43 1.15
N GLU A 90 2.59 -17.64 0.61
CA GLU A 90 3.79 -18.04 -0.12
C GLU A 90 4.06 -17.12 -1.34
N ILE A 91 3.01 -16.79 -2.11
CA ILE A 91 3.11 -15.85 -3.23
C ILE A 91 3.49 -14.46 -2.75
N LEU A 92 2.84 -13.95 -1.70
CA LEU A 92 3.12 -12.63 -1.15
C LEU A 92 4.54 -12.53 -0.59
N ASP A 93 5.00 -13.55 0.13
CA ASP A 93 6.35 -13.61 0.69
C ASP A 93 7.41 -13.65 -0.42
N ALA A 94 7.15 -14.40 -1.50
CA ALA A 94 8.01 -14.42 -2.69
C ALA A 94 8.07 -13.06 -3.39
N ILE A 95 6.92 -12.37 -3.52
CA ILE A 95 6.87 -11.02 -4.12
C ILE A 95 7.64 -10.01 -3.26
N ILE A 96 7.46 -10.04 -1.93
CA ILE A 96 8.17 -9.15 -1.00
C ILE A 96 9.68 -9.42 -1.04
N GLY A 97 10.08 -10.70 -1.02
CA GLY A 97 11.48 -11.12 -1.09
C GLY A 97 12.14 -10.93 -2.46
N SER A 98 11.37 -10.64 -3.51
CA SER A 98 11.90 -10.45 -4.88
C SER A 98 12.67 -9.13 -5.07
N TYR A 99 12.54 -8.19 -4.14
CA TYR A 99 13.12 -6.86 -4.26
C TYR A 99 13.55 -6.30 -2.91
N GLU A 100 14.77 -5.77 -2.87
CA GLU A 100 15.28 -5.05 -1.71
C GLU A 100 16.11 -3.84 -2.14
N THR A 101 16.00 -2.74 -1.39
CA THR A 101 16.85 -1.55 -1.50
C THR A 101 17.96 -1.55 -0.45
N ALA A 102 17.75 -2.27 0.64
CA ALA A 102 18.70 -2.57 1.70
C ALA A 102 18.31 -3.93 2.30
N PRO A 103 19.21 -4.65 3.01
CA PRO A 103 18.92 -5.99 3.52
C PRO A 103 17.59 -6.05 4.30
N GLY A 104 16.64 -6.82 3.79
CA GLY A 104 15.30 -6.99 4.39
C GLY A 104 14.40 -5.76 4.32
N LYS A 105 14.69 -4.80 3.43
CA LYS A 105 13.92 -3.56 3.27
C LYS A 105 13.70 -3.19 1.82
N GLY A 106 12.60 -2.50 1.57
CA GLY A 106 12.28 -1.92 0.28
C GLY A 106 11.16 -2.65 -0.44
N LEU A 107 10.37 -1.92 -1.22
CA LEU A 107 9.41 -2.49 -2.16
C LEU A 107 9.61 -1.88 -3.55
N PRO A 108 9.42 -2.67 -4.62
CA PRO A 108 9.69 -2.21 -5.97
C PRO A 108 8.67 -1.13 -6.35
N ILE A 109 9.13 0.05 -6.75
CA ILE A 109 8.22 1.10 -7.25
C ILE A 109 7.71 0.68 -8.63
N GLY A 110 6.59 -0.07 -8.63
CA GLY A 110 5.89 -0.47 -9.83
C GLY A 110 5.30 0.77 -10.52
N ASN A 111 5.93 1.15 -11.64
CA ASN A 111 5.57 2.19 -12.61
C ASN A 111 4.20 2.87 -12.38
N LEU A 112 4.23 4.12 -11.92
CA LEU A 112 3.08 5.05 -11.79
C LEU A 112 2.45 5.46 -13.15
N GLY A 113 2.93 4.92 -14.26
CA GLY A 113 2.37 5.14 -15.60
C GLY A 113 1.21 4.20 -15.89
N THR A 114 0.00 4.74 -15.78
CA THR A 114 -1.16 4.50 -16.65
C THR A 114 -1.59 3.03 -16.87
N GLU A 115 -2.82 2.73 -16.44
CA GLU A 115 -3.73 1.65 -16.89
C GLU A 115 -3.77 0.31 -16.15
N ILE A 116 -2.71 -0.15 -15.47
CA ILE A 116 -2.80 -1.41 -14.70
C ILE A 116 -3.14 -1.12 -13.23
N LYS A 117 -4.44 -1.19 -12.90
CA LYS A 117 -5.01 -1.02 -11.55
C LYS A 117 -4.63 -2.14 -10.55
N GLY A 118 -3.68 -3.03 -10.83
CA GLY A 118 -3.31 -4.15 -9.95
C GLY A 118 -2.08 -3.89 -9.09
N THR A 119 -0.98 -3.49 -9.75
CA THR A 119 0.37 -3.43 -9.17
C THR A 119 0.57 -2.35 -8.09
N PRO A 120 0.02 -1.11 -8.19
CA PRO A 120 0.23 -0.12 -7.15
C PRO A 120 -0.55 -0.45 -5.87
N TYR A 121 -1.59 -1.27 -5.95
CA TYR A 121 -2.47 -1.49 -4.81
C TYR A 121 -1.89 -2.41 -3.74
N LEU A 122 -1.07 -3.42 -4.08
CA LEU A 122 -0.45 -4.26 -3.05
C LEU A 122 0.49 -3.40 -2.18
N ILE A 123 1.33 -2.60 -2.84
CA ILE A 123 2.34 -1.73 -2.21
C ILE A 123 1.69 -0.53 -1.50
N MET A 124 0.56 -0.04 -2.01
CA MET A 124 -0.15 1.12 -1.45
C MET A 124 -1.25 0.71 -0.45
N ALA A 125 -1.74 -0.53 -0.45
CA ALA A 125 -2.58 -1.07 0.62
C ALA A 125 -1.77 -1.25 1.92
N ILE A 126 -0.46 -1.46 1.79
CA ILE A 126 0.50 -1.44 2.91
C ILE A 126 0.64 -0.05 3.53
N ARG A 127 0.10 1.01 2.91
CA ARG A 127 0.05 2.38 3.47
C ARG A 127 -0.78 2.51 4.77
N VAL A 128 -1.48 1.44 5.19
CA VAL A 128 -2.25 1.42 6.44
C VAL A 128 -1.74 0.39 7.45
N PHE A 129 -0.68 -0.35 7.14
CA PHE A 129 -0.20 -1.43 8.02
C PHE A 129 0.89 -1.03 9.02
N LEU A 130 1.35 0.22 9.01
CA LEU A 130 2.08 0.76 10.13
C LEU A 130 1.09 1.08 11.25
N PRO A 131 1.21 0.46 12.44
CA PRO A 131 0.33 0.75 13.55
C PRO A 131 0.50 2.23 13.89
N CYS A 132 -0.58 3.00 13.75
CA CYS A 132 -0.90 3.95 14.81
C CYS A 132 -1.04 3.07 16.05
N ASN A 133 0.07 2.91 16.78
CA ASN A 133 0.10 2.29 18.08
C ASN A 133 -1.05 2.98 18.83
N LYS A 134 -2.08 2.22 19.23
CA LYS A 134 -3.12 2.75 20.08
C LYS A 134 -2.42 3.11 21.38
N ALA A 135 -1.95 4.35 21.47
CA ALA A 135 -1.56 4.98 22.72
C ALA A 135 -2.84 4.98 23.55
N THR A 136 -2.93 3.97 24.41
CA THR A 136 -3.83 3.91 25.54
C THR A 136 -2.97 4.23 26.75
#